data_AF-A0A6L4WTZ1-F1
#
_entry.id   AF-A0A6L4WTZ1-F1
#
_cell.length_a   1.000
_cell.length_b   1.000
_cell.length_c   1.000
_cell.angle_alpha   90.00
_cell.angle_beta   90.00
_cell.angle_gamma   90.00
#
_symmetry.space_group_name_H-M   'P 1'
#
loop_
_entity.id
_entity.type
_entity.pdbx_description
1 polymer ?
#
loop_
_entity_poly.entity_id
_entity_poly.type
_entity_poly.pdbx_seq_one_letter_code
_entity_poly.pdbx_strand_id
1 'polypeptide(L)'
;MNRKPIVKNFKENTYSGFEFLPVETSNNSIQIYHPFAELAYNHFSNRGLNITCLESGSTKISFNGIDLDIKKEILEDLKVFLKKSRKEVIDNFLIYKFKGRNYL
;
A
#
# COMPACT_ATOMS: atom_id res chain seq x y z
N MET A 1 -20.40 -36.19 22.83
CA MET A 1 -19.21 -35.82 22.05
C MET A 1 -19.26 -34.31 21.78
N ASN A 2 -18.52 -33.51 22.55
CA ASN A 2 -18.47 -32.05 22.37
C ASN A 2 -17.42 -31.70 21.31
N ARG A 3 -17.86 -31.26 20.12
CA ARG A 3 -16.95 -30.68 19.12
C ARG A 3 -16.72 -29.22 19.48
N LYS A 4 -15.53 -28.91 20.00
CA LYS A 4 -15.09 -27.51 20.13
C LYS A 4 -14.97 -26.90 18.73
N PRO A 5 -15.43 -25.66 18.50
CA PRO A 5 -15.18 -24.96 17.26
C PRO A 5 -13.66 -24.73 17.15
N ILE A 6 -13.08 -25.18 16.04
CA ILE A 6 -11.71 -24.81 15.67
C ILE A 6 -11.78 -23.34 15.28
N VAL A 7 -11.52 -22.46 16.24
CA VAL A 7 -11.21 -21.06 15.95
C VAL A 7 -9.88 -21.10 15.20
N LYS A 8 -9.94 -21.09 13.86
CA LYS A 8 -8.77 -20.77 13.06
C LYS A 8 -8.44 -19.32 13.37
N ASN A 9 -7.56 -19.12 14.34
CA ASN A 9 -6.76 -17.90 14.41
C ASN A 9 -6.08 -17.81 13.05
N PHE A 10 -6.65 -17.00 12.17
CA PHE A 10 -5.95 -16.50 10.99
C PHE A 10 -4.77 -15.74 11.56
N LYS A 11 -3.67 -16.45 11.79
CA LYS A 11 -2.36 -15.85 11.88
C LYS A 11 -2.30 -14.94 10.67
N GLU A 12 -2.25 -13.65 10.96
CA GLU A 12 -1.90 -12.61 10.02
C GLU A 12 -0.87 -13.20 9.07
N ASN A 13 -1.18 -13.24 7.78
CA ASN A 13 -0.18 -13.44 6.75
C ASN A 13 0.67 -12.17 6.74
N THR A 14 1.38 -11.92 7.83
CA THR A 14 2.49 -10.98 7.92
C THR A 14 3.54 -11.59 7.02
N TYR A 15 3.52 -11.18 5.75
CA TYR A 15 4.58 -11.50 4.80
C TYR A 15 5.90 -10.99 5.42
N SER A 16 6.61 -11.88 6.10
CA SER A 16 7.85 -11.58 6.83
C SER A 16 8.90 -11.10 5.84
N GLY A 17 9.22 -9.81 5.89
CA GLY A 17 10.04 -9.10 4.92
C GLY A 17 9.60 -7.65 4.66
N PHE A 18 8.44 -7.24 5.19
CA PHE A 18 7.82 -5.93 4.92
C PHE A 18 7.63 -5.02 6.15
N GLU A 19 8.36 -5.23 7.25
CA GLU A 19 8.16 -4.50 8.52
C GLU A 19 8.37 -2.96 8.46
N PHE A 20 8.81 -2.41 7.33
CA PHE A 20 8.96 -0.96 7.12
C PHE A 20 8.48 -0.49 5.73
N LEU A 21 7.50 -1.16 5.13
CA LEU A 21 6.86 -0.57 3.95
C LEU A 21 5.87 0.51 4.38
N PRO A 22 5.74 1.60 3.60
CA PRO A 22 4.71 2.62 3.78
C PRO A 22 3.35 2.06 3.33
N VAL A 23 3.03 0.82 3.66
CA VAL A 23 1.91 0.06 3.11
C VAL A 23 1.31 -0.86 4.16
N GLU A 24 -0.01 -0.83 4.28
CA GLU A 24 -0.79 -1.80 5.03
C GLU A 24 -1.67 -2.62 4.08
N THR A 25 -1.63 -3.95 4.25
CA THR A 25 -2.41 -4.87 3.43
C THR A 25 -3.56 -5.48 4.22
N SER A 26 -4.74 -5.50 3.62
CA SER A 26 -5.92 -6.22 4.10
C SER A 26 -6.38 -7.20 3.03
N ASN A 27 -7.32 -8.10 3.37
CA ASN A 27 -7.79 -9.12 2.44
C ASN A 27 -8.25 -8.56 1.08
N ASN A 28 -8.90 -7.39 1.09
CA ASN A 28 -9.49 -6.79 -0.11
C ASN A 28 -8.96 -5.40 -0.43
N SER A 29 -7.91 -4.93 0.23
CA SER A 29 -7.34 -3.63 -0.10
C SER A 29 -5.91 -3.47 0.36
N ILE A 30 -5.23 -2.51 -0.25
CA ILE A 30 -3.90 -2.05 0.14
C ILE A 30 -4.01 -0.57 0.41
N GLN A 31 -3.48 -0.13 1.54
CA GLN A 31 -3.35 1.28 1.88
C GLN A 31 -1.89 1.67 1.82
N ILE A 32 -1.57 2.73 1.09
CA ILE A 32 -0.22 3.23 0.86
C ILE A 32 -0.14 4.61 1.53
N TYR A 33 0.74 4.71 2.52
CA TYR A 33 0.91 5.89 3.36
C TYR A 33 1.77 6.97 2.71
N HIS A 34 1.66 8.18 3.24
CA HIS A 34 2.61 9.26 2.96
C HIS A 34 4.04 8.80 3.31
N PRO A 35 5.07 9.20 2.55
CA PRO A 35 5.07 10.10 1.38
C PRO A 35 4.79 9.43 0.02
N PHE A 36 4.42 8.15 -0.01
CA PHE A 36 4.30 7.39 -1.26
C PHE A 36 2.89 7.45 -1.89
N ALA A 37 1.91 7.94 -1.13
CA ALA A 37 0.50 7.93 -1.49
C ALA A 37 0.18 8.59 -2.84
N GLU A 38 0.68 9.80 -3.09
CA GLU A 38 0.41 10.55 -4.32
C GLU A 38 1.04 9.86 -5.55
N LEU A 39 2.30 9.44 -5.42
CA LEU A 39 2.99 8.69 -6.47
C LEU A 39 2.25 7.39 -6.79
N ALA A 40 1.71 6.71 -5.77
CA ALA A 40 0.95 5.48 -5.97
C ALA A 40 -0.38 5.75 -6.67
N TYR A 41 -1.10 6.80 -6.30
CA TYR A 41 -2.33 7.20 -6.97
C TYR A 41 -2.09 7.42 -8.47
N ASN A 42 -1.05 8.19 -8.81
CA ASN A 42 -0.69 8.47 -10.20
C ASN A 42 -0.27 7.20 -10.96
N HIS A 43 0.50 6.32 -10.33
CA HIS A 43 0.96 5.07 -10.94
C HIS A 43 -0.17 4.07 -11.22
N PHE A 44 -1.15 3.96 -10.32
CA PHE A 44 -2.18 2.93 -10.38
C PHE A 44 -3.54 3.40 -10.94
N SER A 45 -3.80 4.72 -10.98
CA SER A 45 -5.10 5.29 -11.41
C SER A 45 -5.54 4.86 -12.81
N ASN A 46 -4.60 4.68 -13.74
CA ASN A 46 -4.91 4.30 -15.13
C ASN A 46 -5.21 2.81 -15.32
N ARG A 47 -5.26 2.01 -14.25
CA ARG A 47 -5.46 0.55 -14.33
C ARG A 47 -6.90 0.09 -14.11
N GLY A 48 -7.86 1.03 -14.07
CA GLY A 48 -9.27 0.71 -13.80
C GLY A 48 -9.51 0.15 -12.39
N LEU A 49 -8.58 0.40 -11.47
CA LEU A 49 -8.69 -0.02 -10.07
C LEU A 49 -9.56 0.98 -9.31
N ASN A 50 -10.25 0.48 -8.29
CA ASN A 50 -10.93 1.35 -7.33
C ASN A 50 -9.90 1.94 -6.36
N ILE A 51 -9.51 3.18 -6.60
CA ILE A 51 -8.51 3.91 -5.82
C ILE A 51 -9.16 5.10 -5.14
N THR A 52 -8.92 5.25 -3.83
CA THR A 52 -9.44 6.35 -3.00
C THR A 52 -8.32 7.01 -2.21
N CYS A 53 -8.30 8.34 -2.21
CA CYS A 53 -7.48 9.11 -1.28
C CYS A 53 -8.24 9.24 0.05
N LEU A 54 -7.58 8.89 1.16
CA LEU A 54 -8.16 8.98 2.50
C LEU A 54 -7.81 10.32 3.15
N GLU A 55 -8.60 10.74 4.14
CA GLU A 55 -8.36 11.98 4.91
C GLU A 55 -6.98 12.01 5.57
N SER A 56 -6.41 10.85 5.88
CA SER A 56 -5.04 10.71 6.40
C SER A 56 -3.93 11.04 5.38
N GLY A 57 -4.27 11.40 4.14
CA GLY A 57 -3.31 11.61 3.06
C GLY A 57 -2.73 10.32 2.48
N SER A 58 -3.31 9.17 2.83
CA SER A 58 -2.95 7.86 2.28
C SER A 58 -3.81 7.50 1.06
N THR A 59 -3.30 6.63 0.21
CA THR A 59 -4.01 6.12 -0.98
C THR A 59 -4.42 4.68 -0.73
N LYS A 60 -5.69 4.37 -0.87
CA LYS A 60 -6.25 3.02 -0.73
C LYS A 60 -6.64 2.45 -2.09
N ILE A 61 -6.16 1.25 -2.39
CA ILE A 61 -6.50 0.46 -3.57
C ILE A 61 -7.40 -0.69 -3.11
N SER A 62 -8.62 -0.78 -3.65
CA SER A 62 -9.58 -1.83 -3.35
C SER A 62 -9.61 -2.91 -4.42
N PHE A 63 -9.64 -4.17 -3.98
CA PHE A 63 -9.68 -5.38 -4.81
C PHE A 63 -11.06 -6.06 -4.84
N ASN A 64 -12.13 -5.33 -4.48
CA ASN A 64 -13.47 -5.88 -4.52
C ASN A 64 -13.84 -6.20 -5.98
N GLY A 65 -14.14 -7.47 -6.27
CA GLY A 65 -14.47 -7.92 -7.62
C GLY A 65 -13.27 -8.05 -8.56
N ILE A 66 -12.03 -8.01 -8.04
CA ILE A 66 -10.81 -8.22 -8.83
C ILE A 66 -10.35 -9.67 -8.71
N ASP A 67 -10.00 -10.28 -9.84
CA ASP A 67 -9.48 -11.64 -9.90
C ASP A 67 -8.16 -11.81 -9.15
N LEU A 68 -7.93 -13.02 -8.64
CA LEU A 68 -6.72 -13.34 -7.86
C LEU A 68 -5.42 -13.15 -8.65
N ASP A 69 -5.44 -13.39 -9.96
CA ASP A 69 -4.24 -13.25 -10.79
C ASP A 69 -3.90 -11.78 -11.05
N ILE A 70 -4.92 -10.95 -11.33
CA ILE A 70 -4.77 -9.49 -11.40
C ILE A 70 -4.29 -8.94 -10.05
N LYS A 71 -4.83 -9.43 -8.94
CA LYS A 71 -4.39 -9.04 -7.59
C LYS A 71 -2.90 -9.35 -7.37
N LYS A 72 -2.42 -10.52 -7.78
CA LYS A 72 -0.99 -10.87 -7.69
C LYS A 72 -0.13 -9.94 -8.55
N GLU A 73 -0.58 -9.63 -9.76
CA GLU A 73 0.13 -8.70 -10.65
C GLU A 73 0.29 -7.32 -10.02
N ILE A 74 -0.79 -6.78 -9.43
CA ILE A 74 -0.77 -5.50 -8.72
C ILE A 74 0.19 -5.55 -7.53
N LEU A 75 0.21 -6.67 -6.80
CA LEU A 75 1.12 -6.84 -5.66
C LEU A 75 2.59 -6.88 -6.07
N GLU A 76 2.94 -7.53 -7.18
CA GLU A 76 4.31 -7.52 -7.69
C GLU A 76 4.70 -6.15 -8.22
N ASP A 77 3.80 -5.49 -8.96
CA ASP A 77 4.04 -4.13 -9.43
C ASP A 77 4.18 -3.12 -8.28
N LEU A 78 3.41 -3.29 -7.20
CA LEU A 78 3.56 -2.48 -5.99
C LEU A 78 4.98 -2.60 -5.39
N LYS A 79 5.56 -3.81 -5.36
CA LYS A 79 6.94 -3.99 -4.88
C LYS A 79 7.93 -3.25 -5.77
N VAL A 80 7.75 -3.31 -7.10
CA VAL A 80 8.59 -2.61 -8.07
C VAL A 80 8.44 -1.10 -7.94
N PHE A 81 7.21 -0.61 -7.85
CA PHE A 81 6.88 0.79 -7.60
C PHE A 81 7.58 1.29 -6.34
N LEU A 82 7.38 0.64 -5.19
CA LEU A 82 7.98 1.06 -3.92
C LEU A 82 9.50 1.10 -3.99
N LYS A 83 10.14 0.19 -4.72
CA LYS A 83 11.60 0.21 -4.91
C LYS A 83 12.04 1.40 -5.76
N LYS A 84 11.33 1.71 -6.84
CA LYS A 84 11.64 2.82 -7.76
C LYS A 84 11.37 4.19 -7.12
N SER A 85 10.23 4.33 -6.46
CA SER A 85 9.76 5.60 -5.89
C SER A 85 10.55 6.05 -4.66
N ARG A 86 11.32 5.16 -4.01
CA ARG A 86 12.17 5.53 -2.86
C ARG A 86 13.08 6.72 -3.14
N LYS A 87 13.75 6.72 -4.30
CA LYS A 87 14.69 7.79 -4.65
C LYS A 87 13.95 9.11 -4.83
N GLU A 88 12.86 9.10 -5.58
CA GLU A 88 12.03 10.27 -5.83
C GLU A 88 11.44 10.85 -4.54
N VAL A 89 10.96 9.99 -3.63
CA VAL A 89 10.50 10.39 -2.31
C VAL A 89 11.60 11.05 -1.49
N ILE A 90 12.81 10.48 -1.48
CA ILE A 90 13.96 11.04 -0.76
C ILE A 90 14.35 12.40 -1.35
N ASP A 91 14.44 12.48 -2.68
CA ASP A 91 14.80 13.70 -3.40
C ASP A 91 13.77 14.81 -3.12
N ASN A 92 12.48 14.49 -3.20
CA ASN A 92 11.39 15.41 -2.86
C ASN A 92 11.46 15.85 -1.40
N PHE A 93 11.65 14.92 -0.46
CA PHE A 93 11.78 15.24 0.96
C PHE A 93 12.97 16.19 1.24
N LEU A 94 14.12 15.94 0.60
CA LEU A 94 15.29 16.80 0.71
C LEU A 94 15.02 18.19 0.12
N ILE A 95 14.41 18.28 -1.07
CA ILE A 95 14.05 19.56 -1.70
C ILE A 95 13.11 20.37 -0.80
N TYR A 96 12.13 19.72 -0.16
CA TYR A 96 11.21 20.38 0.77
C TYR A 96 11.91 20.89 2.03
N LYS A 97 12.85 20.13 2.59
CA LYS A 97 13.69 20.56 3.72
C LYS A 97 14.56 21.77 3.35
N PHE A 98 15.13 21.79 2.14
CA PHE A 98 15.90 22.94 1.63
C PHE A 98 15.04 24.18 1.39
N LYS A 99 13.76 24.02 1.07
CA LYS A 99 12.79 25.13 0.88
C LYS A 99 12.13 25.62 2.17
N GLY A 100 12.55 25.13 3.34
CA GLY A 100 12.10 25.62 4.64
C GLY A 100 10.65 25.28 5.02
N ARG A 101 10.01 24.33 4.33
CA ARG A 101 8.69 23.83 4.73
C ARG A 101 8.87 22.56 5.56
N ASN A 102 8.79 22.72 6.88
CA ASN A 102 8.80 21.59 7.82
C ASN A 102 7.43 20.90 7.80
N TYR A 103 7.40 19.59 7.57
CA TYR A 103 6.23 18.77 7.89
C TYR A 103 6.33 18.39 9.37
N LEU A 104 5.63 19.13 10.22
CA LEU A 104 5.25 18.73 11.58
C LEU A 104 3.72 18.77 11.65
#